data_AF-A0A6G9AI11-F1
#
_entry.id   AF-A0A6G9AI11-F1
#
_cell.length_a   1.000
_cell.length_b   1.000
_cell.length_c   1.000
_cell.angle_alpha   90.00
_cell.angle_beta   90.00
_cell.angle_gamma   90.00
#
_symmetry.space_group_name_H-M   'P 1'
#
loop_
_entity.id
_entity.type
_entity.pdbx_description
1 polymer ?
#
loop_
_entity_poly.entity_id
_entity_poly.type
_entity_poly.pdbx_seq_one_letter_code
_entity_poly.pdbx_strand_id
1 'polypeptide(L)'
;MQYYKIALSTLLFLIGSIGHWYIMYWQFKNNKWIQSPMPYLLAVGCAWLWIQASKFGVEGFNGSMWSNRFLFFVTGVIAGAILYPIHYGQAFTLKVFVQLLLALSIILVSILWK
;
A
#
# COMPACT_ATOMS: atom_id res chain seq x y z
N MET A 1 20.68 -6.33 -5.16
CA MET A 1 19.22 -6.22 -5.06
C MET A 1 18.68 -7.63 -4.87
N GLN A 2 17.86 -7.86 -3.85
CA GLN A 2 17.34 -9.19 -3.52
C GLN A 2 15.86 -9.26 -3.88
N TYR A 3 15.56 -9.75 -5.08
CA TYR A 3 14.19 -9.72 -5.65
C TYR A 3 13.16 -10.46 -4.80
N TYR A 4 13.54 -11.57 -4.15
CA TYR A 4 12.63 -12.31 -3.26
C TYR A 4 12.15 -11.45 -2.08
N LYS A 5 13.03 -10.61 -1.51
CA LYS A 5 12.69 -9.71 -0.40
C LYS A 5 11.81 -8.56 -0.88
N ILE A 6 12.06 -8.05 -2.08
CA ILE A 6 11.20 -7.05 -2.70
C ILE A 6 9.79 -7.62 -2.89
N ALA A 7 9.66 -8.83 -3.45
CA ALA A 7 8.36 -9.47 -3.62
C ALA A 7 7.62 -9.68 -2.27
N LEU A 8 8.33 -10.15 -1.24
CA LEU A 8 7.75 -10.30 0.10
C LEU A 8 7.32 -8.96 0.71
N SER A 9 8.16 -7.92 0.58
CA SER A 9 7.84 -6.57 0.99
C SER A 9 6.60 -6.03 0.27
N THR A 10 6.51 -6.22 -1.05
CA THR A 10 5.35 -5.83 -1.86
C THR A 10 4.07 -6.49 -1.35
N LEU A 11 4.09 -7.81 -1.08
CA LEU A 11 2.92 -8.54 -0.57
C LEU A 11 2.48 -8.00 0.81
N LEU A 12 3.43 -7.83 1.73
CA LEU A 12 3.13 -7.31 3.07
C LEU A 12 2.63 -5.87 3.02
N PHE A 13 3.23 -5.01 2.19
CA PHE A 13 2.76 -3.64 1.99
C PHE A 13 1.37 -3.62 1.35
N LEU A 14 1.06 -4.52 0.42
CA LEU A 14 -0.26 -4.59 -0.21
C LEU A 14 -1.33 -5.01 0.81
N ILE A 15 -1.08 -6.04 1.61
CA ILE A 15 -1.98 -6.47 2.70
C ILE A 15 -2.14 -5.34 3.72
N GLY A 16 -1.03 -4.73 4.15
CA GLY A 16 -1.05 -3.59 5.07
C GLY A 16 -1.80 -2.38 4.50
N SER A 17 -1.67 -2.11 3.20
CA SER A 17 -2.37 -1.03 2.51
C SER A 17 -3.88 -1.26 2.41
N ILE A 18 -4.32 -2.50 2.19
CA ILE A 18 -5.75 -2.88 2.25
C ILE A 18 -6.29 -2.65 3.67
N GLY A 19 -5.57 -3.11 4.69
CA GLY A 19 -5.97 -2.88 6.09
C GLY A 19 -6.03 -1.40 6.44
N HIS A 20 -5.01 -0.62 6.06
CA HIS A 20 -4.99 0.83 6.22
C HIS A 20 -6.16 1.52 5.52
N TRP A 21 -6.52 1.06 4.32
CA TRP A 21 -7.68 1.59 3.62
C TRP A 21 -8.96 1.42 4.45
N TYR A 22 -9.18 0.25 5.07
CA TYR A 22 -10.33 0.06 5.96
C TYR A 22 -10.23 0.94 7.21
N ILE A 23 -9.06 1.08 7.82
CA ILE A 23 -8.85 1.99 8.97
C ILE A 23 -9.32 3.41 8.61
N MET A 24 -8.84 3.94 7.48
CA MET A 24 -9.04 5.34 7.11
C MET A 24 -10.37 5.61 6.43
N TYR A 25 -10.80 4.75 5.51
CA TYR A 25 -11.90 5.06 4.62
C TYR A 25 -13.19 4.36 5.01
N TRP A 26 -13.20 3.29 5.82
CA TRP A 26 -14.45 2.63 6.19
C TRP A 26 -15.40 3.53 7.02
N GLN A 27 -14.87 4.57 7.66
CA GLN A 27 -15.66 5.55 8.38
C GLN A 27 -16.74 6.24 7.52
N PHE A 28 -16.50 6.38 6.21
CA PHE A 28 -17.48 7.01 5.31
C PHE A 28 -18.62 6.07 4.90
N LYS A 29 -18.54 4.79 5.29
CA LYS A 29 -19.61 3.79 5.09
C LYS A 29 -20.27 3.37 6.39
N ASN A 30 -19.56 3.48 7.51
CA ASN A 30 -20.08 3.18 8.85
C ASN A 30 -19.78 4.34 9.81
N ASN A 31 -20.81 5.09 10.18
CA ASN A 31 -20.72 6.24 11.10
C ASN A 31 -20.20 5.89 12.50
N LYS A 32 -20.28 4.61 12.91
CA LYS A 32 -19.77 4.13 14.21
C LYS A 32 -18.34 3.57 14.13
N TRP A 33 -17.71 3.56 12.96
CA TRP A 33 -16.41 2.91 12.75
C TRP A 33 -15.34 3.44 13.71
N ILE A 34 -15.15 4.76 13.74
CA ILE A 34 -14.15 5.43 14.59
C ILE A 34 -14.47 5.36 16.08
N GLN A 35 -15.74 5.12 16.44
CA GLN A 35 -16.16 4.95 17.84
C GLN A 35 -15.93 3.51 18.33
N SER A 36 -15.83 2.56 17.39
CA SER A 36 -15.55 1.16 17.71
C SER A 36 -14.06 0.94 17.93
N PRO A 37 -13.66 -0.08 18.71
CA PRO A 37 -12.24 -0.44 18.88
C PRO A 37 -11.60 -1.02 17.61
N MET A 38 -12.39 -1.41 16.61
CA MET A 38 -11.91 -2.16 15.44
C MET A 38 -10.83 -1.47 14.59
N PRO A 39 -10.97 -0.20 14.14
CA PRO A 39 -9.90 0.46 13.37
C PRO A 39 -8.58 0.53 14.13
N TYR A 40 -8.63 0.69 15.46
CA TYR A 40 -7.45 0.78 16.31
C TYR A 40 -6.77 -0.57 16.50
N LEU A 41 -7.54 -1.65 16.70
CA LEU A 41 -7.00 -3.02 16.72
C LEU A 41 -6.38 -3.40 15.37
N LEU A 42 -7.05 -3.04 14.27
CA LEU A 42 -6.53 -3.24 12.92
C LEU A 42 -5.22 -2.45 12.71
N ALA A 43 -5.11 -1.24 13.27
CA ALA A 43 -3.90 -0.41 13.18
C ALA A 43 -2.68 -1.09 13.82
N VAL A 44 -2.85 -1.80 14.95
CA VAL A 44 -1.77 -2.56 15.58
C VAL A 44 -1.24 -3.65 14.64
N GLY A 45 -2.14 -4.41 14.00
CA GLY A 45 -1.77 -5.44 13.03
C GLY A 45 -1.10 -4.85 11.77
N CYS A 46 -1.67 -3.77 11.23
CA CYS A 46 -1.11 -3.07 10.07
C CYS A 46 0.28 -2.48 10.36
N ALA A 47 0.50 -1.94 11.56
CA ALA A 47 1.79 -1.43 11.98
C ALA A 47 2.86 -2.54 11.96
N TRP A 48 2.54 -3.72 12.49
CA TRP A 48 3.45 -4.87 12.42
C TRP A 48 3.76 -5.27 10.97
N LEU A 49 2.74 -5.37 10.10
CA LEU A 49 2.91 -5.69 8.69
C LEU A 49 3.85 -4.70 7.98
N TRP A 50 3.68 -3.40 8.22
CA TRP A 50 4.51 -2.37 7.60
C TRP A 50 5.93 -2.31 8.14
N ILE A 51 6.14 -2.58 9.42
CA ILE A 51 7.49 -2.72 9.99
C ILE A 51 8.22 -3.86 9.27
N GLN A 52 7.59 -5.04 9.14
CA GLN A 52 8.19 -6.17 8.43
C GLN A 52 8.40 -5.86 6.93
N ALA A 53 7.40 -5.28 6.27
CA ALA A 53 7.48 -4.90 4.86
C ALA A 53 8.63 -3.94 4.61
N SER A 54 8.80 -2.92 5.45
CA SER A 54 9.90 -1.94 5.34
C SER A 54 11.27 -2.58 5.52
N LYS A 55 11.40 -3.51 6.47
CA LYS A 55 12.65 -4.25 6.70
C LYS A 55 13.04 -5.02 5.44
N PHE A 56 12.14 -5.85 4.92
CA PHE A 56 12.41 -6.63 3.71
C PHE A 56 12.61 -5.75 2.48
N GLY A 57 11.87 -4.66 2.36
CA GLY A 57 11.98 -3.76 1.21
C GLY A 57 13.33 -3.05 1.19
N VAL A 58 13.76 -2.46 2.31
CA VAL A 58 15.08 -1.82 2.42
C VAL A 58 16.21 -2.83 2.18
N GLU A 59 16.16 -4.02 2.80
CA GLU A 59 17.13 -5.09 2.52
C GLU A 59 17.11 -5.54 1.05
N GLY A 60 15.92 -5.59 0.45
CA GLY A 60 15.71 -5.93 -0.96
C GLY A 60 16.34 -4.92 -1.91
N PHE A 61 16.17 -3.63 -1.63
CA PHE A 61 16.74 -2.51 -2.38
C PHE A 61 18.16 -2.12 -1.93
N ASN A 62 18.94 -3.07 -1.39
CA ASN A 62 20.34 -2.85 -0.99
C ASN A 62 20.54 -1.66 -0.02
N GLY A 63 19.61 -1.42 0.89
CA GLY A 63 19.67 -0.32 1.85
C GLY A 63 18.96 0.97 1.40
N SER A 64 18.42 1.03 0.17
CA SER A 64 17.70 2.22 -0.29
C SER A 64 16.34 2.38 0.40
N MET A 65 16.26 3.38 1.30
CA MET A 65 15.01 3.78 1.94
C MET A 65 14.03 4.45 0.97
N TRP A 66 14.54 5.18 -0.03
CA TRP A 66 13.73 5.84 -1.04
C TRP A 66 12.99 4.84 -1.93
N SER A 67 13.69 3.81 -2.43
CA SER A 67 13.07 2.75 -3.23
C SER A 67 11.98 2.02 -2.44
N ASN A 68 12.23 1.74 -1.16
CA ASN A 68 11.23 1.17 -0.25
C ASN A 68 10.03 2.10 -0.03
N ARG A 69 10.25 3.42 0.11
CA ARG A 69 9.18 4.41 0.26
C ARG A 69 8.27 4.47 -0.97
N PHE A 70 8.85 4.39 -2.16
CA PHE A 70 8.07 4.33 -3.40
C PHE A 70 7.31 3.02 -3.53
N LEU A 71 7.89 1.89 -3.08
CA LEU A 71 7.17 0.63 -3.05
C LEU A 71 5.92 0.70 -2.16
N PHE A 72 6.05 1.28 -0.97
CA PHE A 72 4.93 1.55 -0.08
C PHE A 72 3.86 2.43 -0.74
N PHE A 73 4.26 3.52 -1.40
CA PHE A 73 3.34 4.40 -2.13
C PHE A 73 2.54 3.65 -3.21
N VAL A 74 3.22 2.88 -4.07
CA VAL A 74 2.60 2.17 -5.19
C VAL A 74 1.57 1.14 -4.71
N THR A 75 1.92 0.35 -3.69
CA THR A 75 0.99 -0.63 -3.12
C THR A 75 -0.25 0.00 -2.50
N GLY A 76 -0.12 1.19 -1.90
CA GLY A 76 -1.24 2.00 -1.42
C GLY A 76 -2.18 2.45 -2.54
N VAL A 77 -1.61 2.93 -3.65
CA VAL A 77 -2.39 3.32 -4.85
C VAL A 77 -3.14 2.12 -5.43
N ILE A 78 -2.48 0.95 -5.54
CA ILE A 78 -3.11 -0.30 -6.01
C ILE A 78 -4.29 -0.67 -5.11
N ALA A 79 -4.12 -0.65 -3.79
CA ALA A 79 -5.18 -1.00 -2.85
C ALA A 79 -6.40 -0.08 -3.00
N GLY A 80 -6.18 1.24 -3.09
CA GLY A 80 -7.25 2.21 -3.32
C GLY A 80 -7.97 1.98 -4.65
N ALA A 81 -7.21 1.73 -5.72
CA ALA A 81 -7.76 1.53 -7.05
C ALA A 81 -8.69 0.29 -7.15
N ILE A 82 -8.53 -0.68 -6.26
CA ILE A 82 -9.41 -1.86 -6.13
C ILE A 82 -10.58 -1.57 -5.18
N LEU A 83 -10.32 -0.98 -4.01
CA LEU A 83 -11.31 -0.87 -2.94
C LEU A 83 -12.33 0.25 -3.15
N TYR A 84 -11.95 1.38 -3.80
CA TYR A 84 -12.90 2.45 -4.06
C TYR A 84 -14.04 2.03 -5.03
N PRO A 85 -13.78 1.33 -6.15
CA PRO A 85 -14.86 0.78 -6.96
C PRO A 85 -15.75 -0.19 -6.20
N ILE A 86 -15.17 -1.11 -5.42
CA ILE A 86 -15.92 -2.15 -4.69
C ILE A 86 -16.85 -1.54 -3.63
N HIS A 87 -16.36 -0.59 -2.85
CA HIS A 87 -17.08 -0.13 -1.66
C HIS A 87 -17.86 1.17 -1.83
N TYR A 88 -17.39 2.04 -2.73
CA TYR A 88 -17.96 3.37 -2.96
C TYR A 88 -18.56 3.54 -4.36
N GLY A 89 -18.51 2.52 -5.22
CA GLY A 89 -19.01 2.61 -6.59
C GLY A 89 -18.25 3.64 -7.45
N GLN A 90 -17.08 4.09 -7.00
CA GLN A 90 -16.25 5.03 -7.74
C GLN A 90 -15.56 4.29 -8.88
N ALA A 91 -16.07 4.48 -10.09
CA ALA A 91 -15.58 3.77 -11.27
C ALA A 91 -14.07 3.93 -11.46
N PHE A 92 -13.40 2.85 -11.86
CA PHE A 92 -12.01 2.88 -12.28
C PHE A 92 -11.94 3.57 -13.66
N THR A 93 -11.69 4.88 -13.66
CA THR A 93 -11.66 5.69 -14.88
C THR A 93 -10.28 5.68 -15.55
N LEU A 94 -10.22 6.18 -16.78
CA LEU A 94 -8.94 6.42 -17.48
C LEU A 94 -7.99 7.31 -16.65
N LYS A 95 -8.52 8.27 -15.89
CA LYS A 95 -7.72 9.09 -14.98
C LYS A 95 -7.02 8.23 -13.91
N VAL A 96 -7.76 7.32 -13.27
CA VAL A 96 -7.21 6.41 -12.24
C VAL A 96 -6.18 5.47 -12.87
N PHE A 97 -6.45 4.96 -14.08
CA PHE A 97 -5.49 4.14 -14.83
C PHE A 97 -4.17 4.86 -15.07
N VAL A 98 -4.21 6.09 -15.59
CA VAL A 98 -3.00 6.90 -15.86
C VAL A 98 -2.23 7.19 -14.57
N GLN A 99 -2.93 7.52 -13.48
CA GLN A 99 -2.29 7.72 -12.17
C GLN A 99 -1.61 6.44 -11.65
N LEU A 100 -2.23 5.29 -11.81
CA LEU A 100 -1.65 3.99 -11.44
C LEU A 100 -0.42 3.69 -12.30
N LEU A 101 -0.46 3.97 -13.59
CA LEU A 101 0.67 3.79 -14.49
C LEU A 101 1.85 4.69 -14.09
N LEU A 102 1.59 5.95 -13.73
CA LEU A 102 2.63 6.85 -13.20
C LEU A 102 3.24 6.33 -11.89
N ALA A 103 2.41 5.79 -10.99
CA ALA A 103 2.90 5.18 -9.77
C ALA A 103 3.82 3.98 -10.07
N LEU A 104 3.43 3.10 -11.00
CA LEU A 104 4.26 1.97 -11.43
C LEU A 104 5.56 2.43 -12.09
N SER A 105 5.56 3.51 -12.88
CA SER A 105 6.77 4.07 -13.47
C SER A 105 7.79 4.53 -12.42
N ILE A 106 7.33 5.10 -11.29
CA ILE A 106 8.22 5.55 -10.21
C ILE A 106 8.98 4.36 -9.58
N ILE A 107 8.31 3.22 -9.37
CA ILE A 107 8.98 2.02 -8.83
C ILE A 107 9.89 1.35 -9.87
N LEU A 108 9.52 1.39 -11.16
CA LEU A 108 10.40 0.91 -12.23
C LEU A 108 11.71 1.71 -12.29
N VAL A 109 11.66 3.04 -12.14
CA VAL A 109 12.86 3.86 -12.02
C VAL A 109 13.72 3.40 -10.84
N SER A 110 13.11 3.12 -9.70
CA SER A 110 13.81 2.63 -8.49
C SER A 110 14.47 1.26 -8.66
N ILE A 111 14.02 0.45 -9.63
CA ILE A 111 14.53 -0.89 -9.93
C ILE A 111 15.60 -0.83 -11.04
N LEU A 112 15.34 -0.04 -12.09
CA LEU A 112 16.16 0.01 -13.29
C LEU A 112 17.35 0.97 -13.17
N TRP A 113 17.20 2.05 -12.41
CA TRP A 113 18.23 3.07 -12.23
C TRP A 113 18.80 2.92 -10.81
N LYS A 114 20.03 2.40 -10.73
CA LYS A 114 20.73 2.12 -9.47
C LYS A 114 21.36 3.37 -8.87
#